data_AF-X1GEC8-F1
#
_entry.id   AF-X1GEC8-F1
#
_cell.length_a   1.000
_cell.length_b   1.000
_cell.length_c   1.000
_cell.angle_alpha   90.00
_cell.angle_beta   90.00
_cell.angle_gamma   90.00
#
_symmetry.space_group_name_H-M   'P 1'
#
loop_
_entity.id
_entity.type
_entity.pdbx_description
1 polymer ?
#
loop_
_entity_poly.entity_id
_entity_poly.type
_entity_poly.pdbx_seq_one_letter_code
_entity_poly.pdbx_strand_id
1 'polypeptide(L)'
;MHLKEKIGIHLDQIKQLKGVENAVLTQRDGNPIQSTGVWFSKDEIFNVCSAASAIFNVGIHLHPKDLKYILIEGKKAKILIAPLNSPLHSSLNRILEQQGILDLDNNNEFFIAITAQPNVNLGGIFLQTNECLKKIKTTLITSGESFKPPLIQFNNQKIQNIIKGFSVKENEKFDLKISSFSLSFSQKISLELKKVLKDFSLTIPDLKYAFITIESG
;
A
#
# COMPACT_ATOMS: atom_id res chain seq x y z
N MET A 1 0.30 23.12 -14.27
CA MET A 1 -0.13 21.99 -13.42
C MET A 1 1.00 20.98 -13.35
N HIS A 2 1.50 20.71 -12.15
CA HIS A 2 2.64 19.83 -11.91
C HIS A 2 2.29 18.38 -12.28
N LEU A 3 3.24 17.59 -12.77
CA LEU A 3 3.01 16.18 -13.16
C LEU A 3 2.29 15.37 -12.08
N LYS A 4 2.74 15.48 -10.82
CA LYS A 4 2.15 14.79 -9.67
C LYS A 4 0.69 15.17 -9.43
N GLU A 5 0.30 16.42 -9.70
CA GLU A 5 -1.09 16.86 -9.56
C GLU A 5 -1.99 16.24 -10.64
N LYS A 6 -1.51 16.17 -11.89
CA LYS A 6 -2.24 15.51 -12.98
C LYS A 6 -2.44 14.02 -12.72
N ILE A 7 -1.39 13.34 -12.24
CA ILE A 7 -1.48 11.94 -11.81
C ILE A 7 -2.46 11.80 -10.64
N GLY A 8 -2.39 12.72 -9.67
CA GLY A 8 -3.29 12.78 -8.52
C GLY A 8 -4.77 12.78 -8.92
N ILE A 9 -5.16 13.60 -9.90
CA ILE A 9 -6.54 13.63 -10.43
C ILE A 9 -6.99 12.25 -10.90
N HIS A 10 -6.15 11.53 -11.64
CA HIS A 10 -6.51 10.21 -12.16
C HIS A 10 -6.55 9.14 -11.06
N LEU A 11 -5.68 9.24 -10.06
CA LEU A 11 -5.75 8.38 -8.88
C LEU A 11 -7.03 8.66 -8.06
N ASP A 12 -7.43 9.91 -7.90
CA ASP A 12 -8.67 10.29 -7.22
C ASP A 12 -9.91 9.72 -7.92
N GLN A 13 -9.91 9.69 -9.25
CA GLN A 13 -10.96 9.01 -10.04
C GLN A 13 -11.04 7.52 -9.71
N ILE A 14 -9.90 6.84 -9.54
CA ILE A 14 -9.85 5.43 -9.11
C ILE A 14 -10.38 5.29 -7.68
N LYS A 15 -10.02 6.20 -6.78
CA LYS A 15 -10.44 6.18 -5.38
C LYS A 15 -11.95 6.40 -5.18
N GLN A 16 -12.60 7.09 -6.12
CA GLN A 16 -14.05 7.30 -6.13
C GLN A 16 -14.84 6.04 -6.51
N LEU A 17 -14.19 5.00 -7.05
CA LEU A 17 -14.84 3.73 -7.31
C LEU A 17 -15.30 3.07 -5.99
N LYS A 18 -16.52 2.53 -6.00
CA LYS A 18 -17.14 1.98 -4.80
C LYS A 18 -16.27 0.87 -4.20
N GLY A 19 -15.89 1.07 -2.94
CA GLY A 19 -15.14 0.10 -2.15
C GLY A 19 -13.62 0.08 -2.42
N VAL A 20 -13.10 0.97 -3.28
CA VAL A 20 -11.66 1.26 -3.32
C VAL A 20 -11.29 2.08 -2.10
N GLU A 21 -10.29 1.64 -1.36
CA GLU A 21 -9.80 2.29 -0.14
C GLU A 21 -8.60 3.16 -0.44
N ASN A 22 -7.62 2.63 -1.17
CA ASN A 22 -6.41 3.37 -1.52
C ASN A 22 -5.94 3.03 -2.93
N ALA A 23 -5.27 4.00 -3.57
CA ALA A 23 -4.56 3.79 -4.83
C ALA A 23 -3.21 4.50 -4.78
N VAL A 24 -2.15 3.81 -5.22
CA VAL A 24 -0.81 4.38 -5.29
C VAL A 24 -0.14 4.00 -6.61
N LEU A 25 0.42 4.99 -7.28
CA LEU A 25 1.35 4.81 -8.39
C LEU A 25 2.76 4.65 -7.82
N THR A 26 3.42 3.57 -8.19
CA THR A 26 4.75 3.23 -7.70
C THR A 26 5.67 2.75 -8.81
N GLN A 27 6.97 2.93 -8.58
CA GLN A 27 8.03 2.41 -9.41
C GLN A 27 8.33 0.94 -9.11
N ARG A 28 8.98 0.28 -10.05
CA ARG A 28 9.40 -1.13 -9.96
C ARG A 28 10.27 -1.42 -8.73
N ASP A 29 10.97 -0.43 -8.18
CA ASP A 29 11.81 -0.54 -6.99
C ASP A 29 11.07 -0.28 -5.66
N GLY A 30 9.76 -0.01 -5.71
CA GLY A 30 8.94 0.26 -4.53
C GLY A 30 8.89 1.73 -4.10
N ASN A 31 9.49 2.65 -4.86
CA ASN A 31 9.36 4.08 -4.58
C ASN A 31 7.95 4.59 -4.95
N PRO A 32 7.22 5.26 -4.02
CA PRO A 32 5.93 5.87 -4.33
C PRO A 32 6.10 7.17 -5.14
N ILE A 33 5.33 7.31 -6.23
CA ILE A 33 5.29 8.53 -7.05
C ILE A 33 4.19 9.47 -6.58
N GLN A 34 2.98 8.93 -6.46
CA GLN A 34 1.79 9.63 -6.05
C GLN A 34 0.75 8.65 -5.50
N SER A 35 -0.02 9.07 -4.50
CA SER A 35 -1.02 8.24 -3.83
C SER A 35 -2.31 9.02 -3.54
N THR A 36 -3.40 8.31 -3.36
CA THR A 36 -4.68 8.82 -2.84
C THR A 36 -5.33 7.78 -1.93
N GLY A 37 -6.24 8.22 -1.06
CA GLY A 37 -6.98 7.35 -0.13
C GLY A 37 -6.72 7.65 1.34
N VAL A 38 -7.11 6.71 2.17
CA VAL A 38 -7.01 6.78 3.63
C VAL A 38 -5.71 6.07 4.05
N TRP A 39 -4.63 6.85 4.09
CA TRP A 39 -3.33 6.41 4.58
C TRP A 39 -3.09 6.94 6.00
N PHE A 40 -2.64 6.09 6.91
CA PHE A 40 -2.30 6.48 8.27
C PHE A 40 -0.95 7.22 8.34
N SER A 41 -0.02 6.90 7.44
CA SER A 41 1.29 7.56 7.38
C SER A 41 1.97 7.44 6.02
N LYS A 42 3.02 8.24 5.80
CA LYS A 42 3.91 8.09 4.64
C LYS A 42 4.67 6.75 4.64
N ASP A 43 4.98 6.23 5.82
CA ASP A 43 5.67 4.95 5.97
C ASP A 43 4.77 3.78 5.53
N GLU A 44 3.45 3.88 5.76
CA GLU A 44 2.50 2.88 5.28
C GLU A 44 2.46 2.82 3.75
N ILE A 45 2.42 3.98 3.08
CA ILE A 45 2.46 4.07 1.62
C ILE A 45 3.72 3.37 1.10
N PHE A 46 4.88 3.67 1.71
CA PHE A 46 6.16 3.07 1.33
C PHE A 46 6.17 1.55 1.55
N ASN A 47 5.61 1.06 2.66
CA ASN A 47 5.53 -0.37 2.95
C ASN A 47 4.65 -1.11 1.93
N VAL A 48 3.50 -0.54 1.57
CA VAL A 48 2.62 -1.11 0.54
C VAL A 48 3.32 -1.12 -0.82
N CYS A 49 4.00 -0.04 -1.19
CA CYS A 49 4.75 0.03 -2.45
C CYS A 49 5.89 -0.99 -2.49
N SER A 50 6.64 -1.12 -1.41
CA SER A 50 7.75 -2.07 -1.28
C SER A 50 7.26 -3.52 -1.41
N ALA A 51 6.18 -3.87 -0.70
CA ALA A 51 5.60 -5.22 -0.77
C ALA A 51 5.00 -5.50 -2.15
N ALA A 52 4.25 -4.56 -2.72
CA ALA A 52 3.66 -4.70 -4.04
C ALA A 52 4.75 -4.81 -5.14
N SER A 53 5.84 -4.06 -5.02
CA SER A 53 7.01 -4.14 -5.90
C SER A 53 7.67 -5.51 -5.82
N ALA A 54 7.91 -6.06 -4.62
CA ALA A 54 8.48 -7.38 -4.46
C ALA A 54 7.60 -8.46 -5.14
N ILE A 55 6.29 -8.42 -4.89
CA ILE A 55 5.32 -9.34 -5.50
C ILE A 55 5.31 -9.20 -7.02
N PHE A 56 5.26 -7.97 -7.52
CA PHE A 56 5.20 -7.68 -8.95
C PHE A 56 6.49 -8.10 -9.66
N ASN A 57 7.66 -7.86 -9.05
CA ASN A 57 8.95 -8.25 -9.60
C ASN A 57 9.11 -9.77 -9.72
N VAL A 58 8.64 -10.52 -8.72
CA VAL A 58 8.58 -11.99 -8.81
C VAL A 58 7.63 -12.40 -9.93
N GLY A 59 6.45 -11.78 -10.00
CA GLY A 59 5.48 -12.03 -11.08
C GLY A 59 6.07 -11.83 -12.46
N ILE A 60 6.71 -10.68 -12.72
CA ILE A 60 7.35 -10.37 -14.01
C ILE A 60 8.56 -11.27 -14.28
N HIS A 61 9.30 -11.66 -13.24
CA HIS A 61 10.42 -12.59 -13.42
C HIS A 61 9.95 -13.96 -13.91
N LEU A 62 8.83 -14.46 -13.36
CA LEU A 62 8.25 -15.74 -13.77
C LEU A 62 7.47 -15.65 -15.10
N HIS A 63 6.81 -14.52 -15.34
CA HIS A 63 5.89 -14.28 -16.46
C HIS A 63 6.22 -12.96 -17.19
N PRO A 64 7.39 -12.86 -17.85
CA PRO A 64 7.91 -11.59 -18.37
C PRO A 64 7.10 -10.99 -19.52
N LYS A 65 6.33 -11.82 -20.26
CA LYS A 65 5.62 -11.40 -21.47
C LYS A 65 4.09 -11.43 -21.33
N ASP A 66 3.59 -12.14 -20.34
CA ASP A 66 2.18 -12.53 -20.22
C ASP A 66 1.51 -12.04 -18.93
N LEU A 67 2.27 -11.57 -17.94
CA LEU A 67 1.68 -10.99 -16.74
C LEU A 67 0.95 -9.68 -17.05
N LYS A 68 -0.38 -9.70 -16.93
CA LYS A 68 -1.22 -8.52 -17.15
C LYS A 68 -1.52 -7.74 -15.88
N TYR A 69 -1.72 -8.44 -14.78
CA TYR A 69 -2.05 -7.89 -13.46
C TYR A 69 -1.99 -9.02 -12.42
N ILE A 70 -1.99 -8.66 -11.14
CA ILE A 70 -2.07 -9.58 -10.01
C ILE A 70 -3.27 -9.17 -9.14
N LEU A 71 -4.10 -10.14 -8.79
CA LEU A 71 -5.21 -10.00 -7.85
C LEU A 71 -4.90 -10.81 -6.60
N ILE A 72 -4.99 -10.19 -5.44
CA ILE A 72 -4.76 -10.82 -4.14
C ILE A 72 -6.01 -10.65 -3.30
N GLU A 73 -6.57 -11.75 -2.83
CA GLU A 73 -7.78 -11.77 -2.02
C GLU A 73 -7.44 -12.14 -0.58
N GLY A 74 -7.63 -11.19 0.33
CA GLY A 74 -7.45 -11.37 1.77
C GLY A 74 -8.78 -11.26 2.50
N LYS A 75 -8.82 -11.77 3.74
CA LYS A 75 -10.02 -11.70 4.61
C LYS A 75 -10.42 -10.26 4.94
N LYS A 76 -9.43 -9.36 5.06
CA LYS A 76 -9.62 -7.96 5.50
C LYS A 76 -9.53 -6.95 4.36
N ALA A 77 -8.83 -7.27 3.29
CA ALA A 77 -8.67 -6.40 2.14
C ALA A 77 -8.36 -7.21 0.88
N LYS A 78 -8.64 -6.60 -0.26
CA LYS A 78 -8.32 -7.06 -1.60
C LYS A 78 -7.28 -6.13 -2.21
N ILE A 79 -6.34 -6.69 -2.96
CA ILE A 79 -5.26 -5.91 -3.59
C ILE A 79 -5.24 -6.21 -5.08
N LEU A 80 -5.20 -5.16 -5.88
CA LEU A 80 -4.96 -5.22 -7.33
C LEU A 80 -3.62 -4.54 -7.61
N ILE A 81 -2.73 -5.26 -8.28
CA ILE A 81 -1.46 -4.73 -8.79
C ILE A 81 -1.53 -4.78 -10.31
N ALA A 82 -1.45 -3.64 -10.98
CA ALA A 82 -1.54 -3.58 -12.44
C ALA A 82 -0.43 -2.69 -13.04
N PRO A 83 0.41 -3.20 -13.96
CA PRO A 83 1.37 -2.41 -14.71
C PRO A 83 0.68 -1.37 -15.61
N LEU A 84 1.41 -0.29 -15.91
CA LEU A 84 1.02 0.67 -16.93
C LEU A 84 1.42 0.19 -18.35
N ASN A 85 1.16 -1.08 -18.67
CA ASN A 85 1.54 -1.70 -19.94
C ASN A 85 0.43 -1.62 -21.01
N SER A 86 -0.72 -1.04 -20.70
CA SER A 86 -1.81 -0.91 -21.66
C SER A 86 -1.40 -0.09 -22.90
N PRO A 87 -1.78 -0.52 -24.11
CA PRO A 87 -1.55 0.26 -25.33
C PRO A 87 -2.37 1.55 -25.28
N LEU A 88 -1.74 2.69 -25.60
CA LEU A 88 -2.35 4.01 -25.53
C LEU A 88 -3.24 4.27 -26.75
N HIS A 89 -2.63 4.28 -27.93
CA HIS A 89 -3.26 4.45 -29.23
C HIS A 89 -2.25 4.05 -30.31
N SER A 90 -2.68 3.49 -31.45
CA SER A 90 -1.76 3.02 -32.50
C SER A 90 -0.87 4.14 -33.07
N SER A 91 -1.43 5.35 -33.24
CA SER A 91 -0.71 6.54 -33.69
C SER A 91 0.29 7.07 -32.68
N LEU A 92 -0.08 7.13 -31.40
CA LEU A 92 0.79 7.61 -30.31
C LEU A 92 1.91 6.61 -30.03
N ASN A 93 1.60 5.30 -30.00
CA ASN A 93 2.61 4.26 -29.87
C ASN A 93 3.64 4.34 -31.00
N ARG A 94 3.21 4.54 -32.25
CA ARG A 94 4.11 4.67 -33.40
C ARG A 94 5.04 5.88 -33.29
N ILE A 95 4.55 7.01 -32.79
CA ILE A 95 5.37 8.22 -32.55
C ILE A 95 6.38 7.95 -31.43
N LEU A 96 5.95 7.29 -30.36
CA LEU A 96 6.79 7.00 -29.20
C LEU A 96 7.86 5.92 -29.48
N GLU A 97 7.54 4.94 -30.32
CA GLU A 97 8.48 3.95 -30.87
C GLU A 97 9.53 4.63 -31.76
N GLN A 98 9.11 5.56 -32.62
CA GLN A 98 10.01 6.32 -33.50
C GLN A 98 10.96 7.26 -32.73
N GLN A 99 10.55 7.72 -31.54
CA GLN A 99 11.38 8.57 -30.68
C GLN A 99 12.26 7.77 -29.71
N GLY A 100 12.20 6.43 -29.72
CA GLY A 100 12.95 5.58 -28.79
C GLY A 100 12.52 5.74 -27.32
N ILE A 101 11.31 6.27 -27.08
CA ILE A 101 10.78 6.51 -25.73
C ILE A 101 10.07 5.27 -25.18
N LEU A 102 9.50 4.45 -26.07
CA LEU A 102 9.05 3.11 -25.73
C LEU A 102 10.24 2.16 -25.84
N ASP A 103 11.04 2.06 -24.77
CA ASP A 103 11.84 0.85 -24.57
C ASP A 103 10.87 -0.32 -24.42
N LEU A 104 10.78 -1.16 -25.46
CA LEU A 104 10.02 -2.41 -25.45
C LEU A 104 10.33 -3.29 -24.23
N ASP A 105 11.53 -3.13 -23.66
CA ASP A 105 12.03 -3.88 -22.50
C ASP A 105 11.63 -3.28 -21.13
N ASN A 106 11.14 -2.03 -21.07
CA ASN A 106 10.86 -1.31 -19.81
C ASN A 106 9.36 -1.10 -19.53
N ASN A 107 8.48 -1.87 -20.18
CA ASN A 107 7.02 -1.79 -20.05
C ASN A 107 6.46 -2.00 -18.61
N ASN A 108 7.31 -2.33 -17.65
CA ASN A 108 6.96 -2.67 -16.27
C ASN A 108 7.67 -1.77 -15.23
N GLU A 109 8.21 -0.62 -15.63
CA GLU A 109 8.84 0.33 -14.70
C GLU A 109 7.84 0.92 -13.70
N PHE A 110 6.59 1.13 -14.12
CA PHE A 110 5.55 1.74 -13.30
C PHE A 110 4.33 0.83 -13.22
N PHE A 111 3.77 0.73 -12.02
CA PHE A 111 2.54 0.00 -11.79
C PHE A 111 1.70 0.68 -10.70
N ILE A 112 0.41 0.38 -10.71
CA ILE A 112 -0.52 0.81 -9.68
C ILE A 112 -0.74 -0.31 -8.67
N ALA A 113 -0.82 0.04 -7.39
CA ALA A 113 -1.36 -0.82 -6.35
C ALA A 113 -2.66 -0.19 -5.83
N ILE A 114 -3.74 -0.97 -5.83
CA ILE A 114 -5.07 -0.57 -5.36
C ILE A 114 -5.46 -1.50 -4.23
N THR A 115 -5.90 -0.93 -3.12
CA THR A 115 -6.52 -1.69 -2.02
C THR A 115 -8.02 -1.42 -2.01
N ALA A 116 -8.80 -2.48 -1.79
CA ALA A 116 -10.26 -2.43 -1.79
C ALA A 116 -10.84 -3.30 -0.68
N GLN A 117 -12.09 -3.02 -0.32
CA GLN A 117 -12.82 -3.77 0.69
C GLN A 117 -13.04 -5.25 0.26
N PRO A 118 -13.13 -6.20 1.21
CA PRO A 118 -13.28 -7.63 0.91
C PRO A 118 -14.50 -8.00 0.07
N ASN A 119 -15.59 -7.23 0.20
CA ASN A 119 -16.86 -7.47 -0.47
C ASN A 119 -16.91 -6.91 -1.91
N VAL A 120 -15.79 -6.40 -2.43
CA VAL A 120 -15.74 -5.77 -3.76
C VAL A 120 -15.25 -6.75 -4.83
N ASN A 121 -15.78 -6.57 -6.05
CA ASN A 121 -15.34 -7.30 -7.24
C ASN A 121 -14.10 -6.61 -7.84
N LEU A 122 -12.93 -7.22 -7.67
CA LEU A 122 -11.66 -6.71 -8.22
C LEU A 122 -11.64 -6.65 -9.75
N GLY A 123 -12.30 -7.59 -10.43
CA GLY A 123 -12.40 -7.57 -11.90
C GLY A 123 -13.19 -6.34 -12.38
N GLY A 124 -14.26 -5.98 -11.67
CA GLY A 124 -15.03 -4.77 -11.93
C GLY A 124 -14.20 -3.50 -11.72
N ILE A 125 -13.44 -3.43 -10.62
CA ILE A 125 -12.49 -2.33 -10.38
C ILE A 125 -11.48 -2.26 -11.54
N PHE A 126 -10.85 -3.36 -11.91
CA PHE A 126 -9.83 -3.39 -12.97
C PHE A 126 -10.35 -2.83 -14.31
N LEU A 127 -11.55 -3.25 -14.74
CA LEU A 127 -12.15 -2.75 -15.98
C LEU A 127 -12.43 -1.25 -15.92
N GLN A 128 -12.91 -0.76 -14.78
CA GLN A 128 -13.23 0.66 -14.57
C GLN A 128 -11.99 1.54 -14.46
N THR A 129 -10.88 1.00 -13.95
CA THR A 129 -9.63 1.76 -13.80
C THR A 129 -8.80 1.82 -15.08
N ASN A 130 -9.04 0.95 -16.06
CA ASN A 130 -8.22 0.83 -17.26
C ASN A 130 -8.02 2.17 -18.02
N GLU A 131 -9.08 2.96 -18.18
CA GLU A 131 -8.99 4.28 -18.83
C GLU A 131 -8.16 5.28 -18.00
N CYS A 132 -8.22 5.20 -16.66
CA CYS A 132 -7.37 6.00 -15.79
C CYS A 132 -5.90 5.57 -15.93
N LEU A 133 -5.61 4.27 -16.03
CA LEU A 133 -4.24 3.77 -16.22
C LEU A 133 -3.63 4.26 -17.54
N LYS A 134 -4.40 4.25 -18.64
CA LYS A 134 -3.96 4.82 -19.92
C LYS A 134 -3.65 6.31 -19.79
N LYS A 135 -4.52 7.10 -19.12
CA LYS A 135 -4.30 8.54 -18.92
C LYS A 135 -3.06 8.82 -18.06
N ILE A 136 -2.85 8.05 -16.98
CA ILE A 136 -1.65 8.15 -16.15
C ILE A 136 -0.40 7.87 -16.99
N LYS A 137 -0.40 6.78 -17.77
CA LYS A 137 0.71 6.44 -18.68
C LYS A 137 0.99 7.56 -19.68
N THR A 138 -0.03 8.08 -20.36
CA THR A 138 0.15 9.22 -21.28
C THR A 138 0.76 10.42 -20.57
N THR A 139 0.30 10.73 -19.36
CA THR A 139 0.79 11.86 -18.57
C THR A 139 2.26 11.69 -18.18
N LEU A 140 2.68 10.48 -17.79
CA LEU A 140 4.07 10.14 -17.47
C LEU A 140 4.99 10.24 -18.70
N ILE A 141 4.56 9.72 -19.84
CA ILE A 141 5.36 9.73 -21.06
C ILE A 141 5.51 11.15 -21.62
N THR A 142 4.40 11.91 -21.65
CA THR A 142 4.40 13.26 -22.22
C THR A 142 5.09 14.31 -21.35
N SER A 143 5.38 14.01 -20.09
CA SER A 143 6.11 14.93 -19.21
C SER A 143 7.62 14.95 -19.46
N GLY A 144 8.18 13.86 -19.99
CA GLY A 144 9.63 13.70 -20.14
C GLY A 144 10.41 13.66 -18.81
N GLU A 145 9.72 13.55 -17.66
CA GLU A 145 10.36 13.47 -16.36
C GLU A 145 10.93 12.07 -16.11
N SER A 146 12.22 11.99 -15.80
CA SER A 146 12.89 10.76 -15.33
C SER A 146 12.70 10.65 -13.82
N PHE A 147 11.93 9.66 -13.37
CA PHE A 147 11.87 9.29 -11.95
C PHE A 147 13.08 8.44 -11.60
N LYS A 148 14.24 9.04 -11.35
CA LYS A 148 15.35 8.29 -10.74
C LYS A 148 15.02 8.05 -9.27
N PRO A 149 15.08 6.80 -8.77
CA PRO A 149 14.91 6.57 -7.34
C PRO A 149 15.89 7.43 -6.56
N PRO A 150 15.44 8.13 -5.51
CA PRO A 150 16.37 8.81 -4.63
C PRO A 150 17.31 7.76 -4.02
N LEU A 151 18.62 8.03 -4.04
CA LEU A 151 19.56 7.22 -3.27
C LEU A 151 19.21 7.41 -1.78
N ILE A 152 18.51 6.44 -1.20
CA ILE A 152 18.15 6.47 0.22
C ILE A 152 19.35 5.96 1.02
N GLN A 153 20.06 6.87 1.71
CA GLN A 153 21.03 6.48 2.71
C GLN A 153 20.34 6.34 4.06
N PHE A 154 20.18 5.09 4.52
CA PHE A 154 19.68 4.84 5.88
C PHE A 154 20.76 5.17 6.90
N ASN A 155 20.39 5.87 7.97
CA ASN A 155 21.29 6.04 9.11
C ASN A 155 21.41 4.72 9.89
N ASN A 156 22.49 4.58 10.67
CA ASN A 156 22.75 3.35 11.44
C ASN A 156 21.58 2.95 12.33
N GLN A 157 20.85 3.90 12.90
CA GLN A 157 19.68 3.63 13.75
C GLN A 157 18.53 2.98 12.97
N LYS A 158 18.23 3.48 11.76
CA LYS A 158 17.18 2.94 10.90
C LYS A 158 17.56 1.57 10.34
N ILE A 159 18.84 1.35 10.02
CA ILE A 159 19.37 0.03 9.66
C ILE A 159 19.17 -0.97 10.80
N GLN A 160 19.54 -0.60 12.03
CA GLN A 160 19.36 -1.46 13.20
C GLN A 160 17.89 -1.79 13.47
N ASN A 161 16.99 -0.83 13.27
CA ASN A 161 15.54 -1.05 13.42
C ASN A 161 14.99 -2.01 12.35
N ILE A 162 15.43 -1.88 11.10
CA ILE A 162 15.07 -2.79 10.00
C ILE A 162 15.57 -4.21 10.31
N ILE A 163 16.84 -4.37 10.72
CA ILE A 163 17.41 -5.67 11.10
C ILE A 163 16.63 -6.29 12.27
N LYS A 164 16.29 -5.51 13.29
CA LYS A 164 15.43 -5.94 14.41
C LYS A 164 14.01 -6.31 13.98
N GLY A 165 13.50 -5.71 12.91
CA GLY A 165 12.19 -6.05 12.33
C GLY A 165 12.19 -7.37 11.55
N PHE A 166 13.32 -7.73 10.93
CA PHE A 166 13.49 -8.99 10.21
C PHE A 166 13.84 -10.18 11.11
N SER A 167 14.30 -9.93 12.34
CA SER A 167 14.39 -10.99 13.35
C SER A 167 13.00 -11.49 13.71
N VAL A 168 12.56 -12.54 13.01
CA VAL A 168 11.39 -13.34 13.37
C VAL A 168 11.64 -13.87 14.78
N LYS A 169 10.88 -13.37 15.75
CA LYS A 169 10.96 -13.79 17.16
C LYS A 169 10.28 -15.14 17.32
N GLU A 170 10.91 -16.19 16.80
CA GLU A 170 10.59 -17.55 17.21
C GLU A 170 11.09 -17.73 18.65
N ASN A 171 10.18 -17.61 19.62
CA ASN A 171 10.38 -17.88 21.05
C ASN A 171 11.14 -16.81 21.87
N GLU A 172 10.74 -15.53 21.80
CA GLU A 172 11.13 -14.61 22.87
C GLU A 172 10.27 -14.83 24.13
N LYS A 173 10.93 -15.21 25.24
CA LYS A 173 10.40 -14.96 26.57
C LYS A 173 10.43 -13.45 26.79
N PHE A 174 9.27 -12.80 26.70
CA PHE A 174 9.14 -11.38 26.98
C PHE A 174 9.49 -11.09 28.44
N ASP A 175 10.65 -10.47 28.66
CA ASP A 175 11.00 -9.88 29.95
C ASP A 175 10.39 -8.46 29.99
N LEU A 176 9.09 -8.40 30.22
CA LEU A 176 8.34 -7.14 30.33
C LEU A 176 8.78 -6.41 31.60
N LYS A 177 9.67 -5.42 31.44
CA LYS A 177 9.86 -4.39 32.48
C LYS A 177 8.64 -3.47 32.50
N ILE A 178 7.65 -3.86 33.28
CA ILE A 178 6.49 -3.02 33.61
C ILE A 178 7.00 -1.91 34.53
N SER A 179 7.12 -0.69 34.02
CA SER A 179 7.20 0.49 34.88
C SER A 179 5.79 0.80 35.39
N SER A 180 5.62 0.92 36.71
CA SER A 180 4.36 1.36 37.29
C SER A 180 4.14 2.84 36.95
N PHE A 181 3.28 3.12 35.99
CA PHE A 181 2.76 4.46 35.77
C PHE A 181 1.49 4.62 36.62
N SER A 182 1.46 5.59 37.53
CA SER A 182 0.27 5.87 38.32
C SER A 182 -0.69 6.72 37.48
N LEU A 183 -1.69 6.07 36.88
CA LEU A 183 -2.84 6.72 36.28
C LEU A 183 -3.96 6.75 37.30
N SER A 184 -4.36 7.95 37.72
CA SER A 184 -5.52 8.14 38.59
C SER A 184 -6.78 8.30 37.76
N PHE A 185 -7.75 7.40 37.97
CA PHE A 185 -9.08 7.52 37.40
C PHE A 185 -10.03 8.16 38.41
N SER A 186 -11.02 8.91 37.92
CA SER A 186 -12.14 9.31 38.76
C SER A 186 -12.97 8.07 39.16
N GLN A 187 -13.62 8.12 40.32
CA GLN A 187 -14.45 7.01 40.82
C GLN A 187 -15.50 6.55 39.80
N LYS A 188 -16.07 7.51 39.05
CA LYS A 188 -17.03 7.22 37.98
C LYS A 188 -16.41 6.36 36.87
N ILE A 189 -15.24 6.75 36.36
CA ILE A 189 -14.55 6.02 35.29
C ILE A 189 -14.14 4.63 35.79
N SER A 190 -13.66 4.51 37.02
CA SER A 190 -13.29 3.22 37.61
C SER A 190 -14.48 2.25 37.68
N LEU A 191 -15.68 2.74 38.02
CA LEU A 191 -16.90 1.93 38.05
C LEU A 191 -17.33 1.49 36.64
N GLU A 192 -17.24 2.39 35.66
CA GLU A 192 -17.55 2.07 34.25
C GLU A 192 -16.58 1.03 33.67
N LEU A 193 -15.26 1.21 33.87
CA LEU A 193 -14.25 0.24 33.42
C LEU A 193 -14.43 -1.13 34.06
N LYS A 194 -14.76 -1.18 35.36
CA LYS A 194 -15.04 -2.44 36.06
C LYS A 194 -16.27 -3.14 35.49
N LYS A 195 -17.31 -2.39 35.13
CA LYS A 195 -18.51 -2.96 34.50
C LYS A 195 -18.17 -3.56 33.13
N VAL A 196 -17.47 -2.82 32.29
CA VAL A 196 -17.04 -3.28 30.95
C VAL A 196 -16.20 -4.56 31.05
N LEU A 197 -15.21 -4.59 31.93
CA LEU A 197 -14.36 -5.78 32.12
C LEU A 197 -15.15 -6.99 32.62
N LYS A 198 -16.11 -6.76 33.53
CA LYS A 198 -16.96 -7.83 34.05
C LYS A 198 -17.86 -8.40 32.96
N ASP A 199 -18.51 -7.54 32.18
CA ASP A 199 -19.36 -7.97 31.06
C ASP A 199 -18.53 -8.77 30.03
N PHE A 200 -17.29 -8.34 29.76
CA PHE A 200 -16.37 -9.06 28.89
C PHE A 200 -16.00 -10.45 29.43
N SER A 201 -15.69 -10.54 30.73
CA SER A 201 -15.34 -11.82 31.39
C SER A 201 -16.49 -12.82 31.41
N LEU A 202 -17.73 -12.34 31.46
CA LEU A 202 -18.92 -13.21 31.48
C LEU A 202 -19.32 -13.67 30.07
N THR A 203 -18.93 -12.93 29.03
CA THR A 203 -19.33 -13.20 27.64
C THR A 203 -18.39 -14.17 26.94
N ILE A 204 -17.12 -14.26 27.36
CA ILE A 204 -16.10 -15.11 26.71
C ILE A 204 -15.75 -16.29 27.62
N PRO A 205 -16.18 -17.53 27.29
CA PRO A 205 -15.75 -18.73 28.00
C PRO A 205 -14.22 -18.88 27.96
N ASP A 206 -13.64 -19.36 29.06
CA ASP A 206 -12.19 -19.64 29.22
C ASP A 206 -11.24 -18.43 29.14
N LEU A 207 -11.74 -17.22 29.33
CA LEU A 207 -10.92 -16.02 29.41
C LEU A 207 -10.00 -16.04 30.66
N LYS A 208 -8.69 -16.22 30.47
CA LYS A 208 -7.71 -16.25 31.57
C LYS A 208 -7.33 -14.85 32.08
N TYR A 209 -7.24 -13.87 31.17
CA TYR A 209 -6.83 -12.50 31.49
C TYR A 209 -7.53 -11.50 30.58
N ALA A 210 -7.83 -10.31 31.11
CA ALA A 210 -8.31 -9.15 30.36
C ALA A 210 -7.45 -7.94 30.74
N PHE A 211 -6.99 -7.19 29.73
CA PHE A 211 -6.15 -6.01 29.92
C PHE A 211 -6.85 -4.80 29.30
N ILE A 212 -6.77 -3.66 29.97
CA ILE A 212 -7.13 -2.36 29.40
C ILE A 212 -5.83 -1.68 29.01
N THR A 213 -5.67 -1.43 27.72
CA THR A 213 -4.56 -0.64 27.20
C THR A 213 -5.07 0.78 26.94
N ILE A 214 -4.46 1.76 27.60
CA ILE A 214 -4.64 3.16 27.22
C ILE A 214 -3.59 3.44 26.16
N GLU A 215 -4.01 3.54 24.90
CA GLU A 215 -3.16 4.09 23.85
C GLU A 215 -3.29 5.61 23.87
N SER A 216 -2.23 6.27 24.33
CA SER A 216 -1.97 7.68 24.09
C SER A 216 -0.72 7.76 23.22
N GLY A 217 -0.83 8.49 22.10
CA GLY A 217 0.30 8.81 21.21
C GLY A 217 1.37 9.67 21.87
#